data_AF-A0A7C3WDI5-F1
#
_entry.id   AF-A0A7C3WDI5-F1
#
_cell.length_a   1.000
_cell.length_b   1.000
_cell.length_c   1.000
_cell.angle_alpha   90.00
_cell.angle_beta   90.00
_cell.angle_gamma   90.00
#
_symmetry.space_group_name_H-M   'P 1'
#
loop_
_entity.id
_entity.type
_entity.pdbx_description
1 polymer ?
#
loop_
_entity_poly.entity_id
_entity_poly.type
_entity_poly.pdbx_seq_one_letter_code
_entity_poly.pdbx_strand_id
1 'polypeptide(L)'
;MRRAFSVLPMKVGIQKKIEPLWEIRCLFLMRPTVPSKKERVMADSKIVRFSVSLEEDLFEEFDRYCREEQFATRSEAVRQMIRDKLTAQAWTKETAEVAGTLTLVYDHHRSQVRDRLLELQHEYHQWVLSAIHAHLTKDLCLEVILLRGPAGQLRQLASQLRGLKGIHKGELVMAAAPETSHP
;
A
#
# COMPACT_ATOMS: atom_id res chain seq x y z
N MET A 1 -68.98 -6.33 -57.19
CA MET A 1 -68.00 -7.44 -57.14
C MET A 1 -67.13 -7.24 -55.90
N ARG A 2 -67.35 -8.02 -54.82
CA ARG A 2 -66.48 -8.28 -53.63
C ARG A 2 -65.95 -7.03 -52.86
N ARG A 3 -66.00 -6.87 -51.54
CA ARG A 3 -66.48 -7.57 -50.33
C ARG A 3 -66.53 -6.50 -49.22
N ALA A 4 -67.53 -6.55 -48.34
CA ALA A 4 -67.59 -5.78 -47.11
C ALA A 4 -66.61 -6.36 -46.06
N PHE A 5 -66.07 -5.51 -45.16
CA PHE A 5 -66.21 -5.64 -43.69
C PHE A 5 -65.49 -4.47 -42.99
N SER A 6 -66.29 -3.66 -42.30
CA SER A 6 -65.89 -2.69 -41.29
C SER A 6 -65.87 -3.36 -39.92
N VAL A 7 -64.75 -3.33 -39.18
CA VAL A 7 -64.73 -3.41 -37.72
C VAL A 7 -63.48 -2.68 -37.18
N LEU A 8 -63.70 -1.72 -36.27
CA LEU A 8 -62.72 -1.09 -35.38
C LEU A 8 -62.03 -2.13 -34.44
N PRO A 9 -61.15 -1.74 -33.49
CA PRO A 9 -59.91 -0.97 -33.61
C PRO A 9 -58.72 -1.80 -33.10
N MET A 10 -57.51 -1.47 -33.59
CA MET A 10 -56.24 -2.00 -33.10
C MET A 10 -56.02 -1.65 -31.62
N LYS A 11 -56.20 -2.62 -30.73
CA LYS A 11 -55.43 -2.70 -29.48
C LYS A 11 -54.15 -3.46 -29.78
N VAL A 12 -53.00 -2.82 -29.64
CA VAL A 12 -51.85 -3.32 -28.85
C VAL A 12 -50.94 -2.11 -28.64
N GLY A 13 -50.89 -1.63 -27.40
CA GLY A 13 -49.93 -0.61 -26.98
C GLY A 13 -48.53 -1.19 -26.98
N ILE A 14 -47.60 -0.50 -27.63
CA ILE A 14 -46.16 -0.76 -27.54
C ILE A 14 -45.56 0.49 -26.89
N GLN A 15 -45.03 0.35 -25.67
CA GLN A 15 -43.61 0.59 -25.39
C GLN A 15 -43.31 0.68 -23.88
N LYS A 16 -42.38 -0.20 -23.49
CA LYS A 16 -41.45 -0.13 -22.35
C LYS A 16 -42.01 -0.37 -20.95
N LYS A 17 -42.19 -1.66 -20.63
CA LYS A 17 -41.99 -2.18 -19.28
C LYS A 17 -40.71 -3.01 -19.30
N ILE A 18 -39.67 -2.50 -18.66
CA ILE A 18 -38.40 -3.22 -18.42
C ILE A 18 -38.72 -4.29 -17.38
N GLU A 19 -38.73 -5.55 -17.80
CA GLU A 19 -38.71 -6.68 -16.87
C GLU A 19 -37.25 -7.07 -16.56
N PRO A 20 -36.94 -7.40 -15.30
CA PRO A 20 -35.58 -7.64 -14.85
C PRO A 20 -35.07 -9.03 -15.27
N LEU A 21 -34.11 -9.06 -16.19
CA LEU A 21 -33.35 -10.25 -16.58
C LEU A 21 -32.22 -10.53 -15.57
N TRP A 22 -32.53 -11.16 -14.43
CA TRP A 22 -31.49 -11.76 -13.57
C TRP A 22 -31.80 -13.19 -13.09
N GLU A 23 -32.75 -13.91 -13.70
CA GLU A 23 -32.77 -15.37 -13.60
C GLU A 23 -31.65 -16.00 -14.44
N ILE A 24 -30.45 -16.15 -13.86
CA ILE A 24 -29.64 -17.37 -14.03
C ILE A 24 -29.15 -17.82 -12.65
N ARG A 25 -29.85 -18.84 -12.16
CA ARG A 25 -29.58 -19.62 -10.96
C ARG A 25 -28.30 -20.45 -11.14
N CYS A 26 -27.53 -20.57 -10.06
CA CYS A 26 -26.69 -21.71 -9.68
C CYS A 26 -25.49 -22.09 -10.56
N LEU A 27 -24.30 -21.68 -10.10
CA LEU A 27 -23.20 -22.63 -9.88
C LEU A 27 -22.46 -22.31 -8.56
N PHE A 28 -23.22 -22.27 -7.47
CA PHE A 28 -22.67 -22.32 -6.11
C PHE A 28 -22.82 -23.76 -5.58
N LEU A 29 -22.10 -24.71 -6.18
CA LEU A 29 -21.80 -26.04 -5.62
C LEU A 29 -20.60 -26.65 -6.34
N MET A 30 -19.42 -26.04 -6.17
CA MET A 30 -18.17 -26.81 -6.15
C MET A 30 -17.67 -26.75 -4.72
N ARG A 31 -17.88 -27.84 -3.97
CA ARG A 31 -17.17 -28.08 -2.71
C ARG A 31 -15.67 -28.00 -3.03
N PRO A 32 -14.89 -27.06 -2.48
CA PRO A 32 -13.45 -27.26 -2.47
C PRO A 32 -13.23 -28.51 -1.62
N THR A 33 -12.69 -29.57 -2.23
CA THR A 33 -12.12 -30.69 -1.51
C THR A 33 -11.06 -30.09 -0.58
N VAL A 34 -11.29 -30.14 0.72
CA VAL A 34 -10.29 -29.75 1.73
C VAL A 34 -9.07 -30.66 1.51
N PRO A 35 -7.93 -30.16 1.02
CA PRO A 35 -6.74 -30.98 0.90
C PRO A 35 -6.29 -31.31 2.32
N SER A 36 -6.13 -32.60 2.57
CA SER A 36 -5.60 -33.15 3.80
C SER A 36 -4.28 -32.46 4.20
N LYS A 37 -4.34 -31.66 5.27
CA LYS A 37 -3.31 -31.49 6.31
C LYS A 37 -1.85 -31.76 5.89
N LYS A 38 -1.31 -31.00 4.92
CA LYS A 38 0.13 -30.86 4.60
C LYS A 38 0.25 -29.88 3.43
N GLU A 39 0.43 -28.60 3.71
CA GLU A 39 1.16 -27.61 2.89
C GLU A 39 0.92 -26.20 3.50
N ARG A 40 1.36 -25.97 4.76
CA ARG A 40 1.66 -24.60 5.18
C ARG A 40 3.10 -24.37 4.78
N VAL A 41 3.31 -23.73 3.63
CA VAL A 41 4.62 -23.24 3.22
C VAL A 41 4.97 -22.07 4.16
N MET A 42 5.59 -22.38 5.29
CA MET A 42 6.38 -21.44 6.08
C MET A 42 7.80 -21.59 5.56
N ALA A 43 8.35 -20.53 4.96
CA ALA A 43 9.78 -20.50 4.66
C ALA A 43 10.54 -20.73 5.97
N ASP A 44 11.19 -21.89 6.10
CA ASP A 44 11.86 -22.32 7.33
C ASP A 44 13.14 -21.48 7.52
N SER A 45 12.97 -20.30 8.12
CA SER A 45 14.08 -19.42 8.48
C SER A 45 14.77 -20.00 9.71
N LYS A 46 15.91 -20.68 9.49
CA LYS A 46 16.74 -21.27 10.55
C LYS A 46 17.04 -20.24 11.65
N ILE A 47 16.51 -20.47 12.86
CA ILE A 47 16.73 -19.59 14.01
C ILE A 47 18.12 -19.85 14.61
N VAL A 48 18.97 -18.81 14.64
CA VAL A 48 20.26 -18.82 15.33
C VAL A 48 20.12 -18.08 16.66
N ARG A 49 20.65 -18.67 17.74
CA ARG A 49 20.69 -18.06 19.08
C ARG A 49 22.09 -17.56 19.36
N PHE A 50 22.18 -16.34 19.87
CA PHE A 50 23.42 -15.73 20.33
C PHE A 50 23.17 -14.97 21.63
N SER A 51 24.21 -14.81 22.44
CA SER A 51 24.18 -14.05 23.70
C SER A 51 24.86 -12.71 23.51
N VAL A 52 24.32 -11.67 24.14
CA VAL A 52 24.87 -10.31 24.15
C VAL A 52 25.12 -9.94 25.62
N SER A 53 26.25 -9.32 25.91
CA SER A 53 26.55 -8.72 27.21
C SER A 53 26.32 -7.21 27.11
N LEU A 54 25.66 -6.64 28.11
CA LEU A 54 25.32 -5.20 28.20
C LEU A 54 25.64 -4.73 29.62
N GLU A 55 25.99 -3.45 29.77
CA GLU A 55 26.04 -2.78 31.06
C GLU A 55 24.65 -2.79 31.72
N GLU A 56 24.62 -2.81 33.06
CA GLU A 56 23.37 -2.96 33.83
C GLU A 56 22.40 -1.80 33.59
N ASP A 57 22.91 -0.57 33.59
CA ASP A 57 22.15 0.64 33.30
C ASP A 57 21.55 0.62 31.89
N LEU A 58 22.34 0.25 30.88
CA LEU A 58 21.86 0.12 29.50
C LEU A 58 20.79 -0.97 29.36
N PHE A 59 20.93 -2.08 30.09
CA PHE A 59 19.91 -3.12 30.13
C PHE A 59 18.60 -2.62 30.75
N GLU A 60 18.66 -1.84 31.82
CA GLU A 60 17.48 -1.23 32.44
C GLU A 60 16.77 -0.25 31.51
N GLU A 61 17.52 0.59 30.79
CA GLU A 61 16.97 1.49 29.77
C GLU A 61 16.27 0.71 28.65
N PHE A 62 16.91 -0.36 28.16
CA PHE A 62 16.36 -1.22 27.13
C PHE A 62 15.07 -1.95 27.60
N ASP A 63 15.04 -2.44 28.84
CA ASP A 63 13.86 -3.12 29.40
C ASP A 63 12.70 -2.14 29.60
N ARG A 64 12.98 -0.88 29.95
CA ARG A 64 11.98 0.20 29.96
C ARG A 64 11.44 0.49 28.57
N TYR A 65 12.32 0.67 27.59
CA TYR A 65 11.94 0.85 26.18
C TYR A 65 11.04 -0.29 25.68
N CYS A 66 11.39 -1.55 26.00
CA CYS A 66 10.57 -2.70 25.61
C CYS A 66 9.13 -2.64 26.15
N ARG A 67 8.95 -2.15 27.38
CA ARG A 67 7.63 -2.00 28.02
C ARG A 67 6.82 -0.86 27.41
N GLU A 68 7.46 0.27 27.17
CA GLU A 68 6.81 1.47 26.60
C GLU A 68 6.31 1.21 25.18
N GLU A 69 7.12 0.58 24.34
CA GLU A 69 6.78 0.20 22.97
C GLU A 69 5.97 -1.12 22.88
N GLN A 70 5.63 -1.73 24.02
CA GLN A 70 4.79 -2.94 24.11
C GLN A 70 5.30 -4.14 23.30
N PHE A 71 6.63 -4.35 23.26
CA PHE A 71 7.20 -5.51 22.59
C PHE A 71 6.81 -6.81 23.30
N ALA A 72 6.47 -7.85 22.52
CA ALA A 72 6.10 -9.16 23.04
C ALA A 72 7.24 -9.85 23.81
N THR A 73 8.48 -9.66 23.36
CA THR A 73 9.68 -10.15 24.05
C THR A 73 10.87 -9.23 23.78
N ARG A 74 11.88 -9.24 24.67
CA ARG A 74 13.16 -8.57 24.43
C ARG A 74 13.84 -9.01 23.13
N SER A 75 13.75 -10.30 22.81
CA SER A 75 14.30 -10.84 21.55
C SER A 75 13.57 -10.31 20.32
N GLU A 76 12.29 -9.95 20.42
CA GLU A 76 11.56 -9.27 19.34
C GLU A 76 12.05 -7.84 19.16
N ALA A 77 12.19 -7.09 20.26
CA ALA A 77 12.74 -5.75 20.23
C ALA A 77 14.15 -5.73 19.60
N VAL A 78 15.04 -6.62 20.05
CA VAL A 78 16.38 -6.77 19.45
C VAL A 78 16.29 -7.13 17.96
N ARG A 79 15.40 -8.05 17.57
CA ARG A 79 15.25 -8.45 16.16
C ARG A 79 14.77 -7.29 15.30
N GLN A 80 13.81 -6.50 15.78
CA GLN A 80 13.29 -5.34 15.07
C GLN A 80 14.38 -4.27 14.95
N MET A 81 15.09 -3.94 16.03
CA MET A 81 16.21 -2.99 16.00
C MET A 81 17.32 -3.43 15.03
N ILE A 82 17.68 -4.72 15.02
CA ILE A 82 18.66 -5.27 14.07
C ILE A 82 18.14 -5.12 12.64
N ARG A 83 16.87 -5.46 12.37
CA ARG A 83 16.26 -5.30 11.05
C ARG A 83 16.30 -3.84 10.63
N ASP A 84 15.80 -2.93 11.46
CA ASP A 84 15.75 -1.50 11.16
C ASP A 84 17.15 -0.94 10.86
N LYS A 85 18.16 -1.34 11.65
CA LYS A 85 19.54 -0.91 11.43
C LYS A 85 20.15 -1.48 10.15
N LEU A 86 19.99 -2.78 9.90
CA LEU A 86 20.51 -3.45 8.70
C LEU A 86 19.79 -2.96 7.45
N THR A 87 18.49 -2.71 7.54
CA THR A 87 17.66 -2.11 6.51
C THR A 87 18.15 -0.69 6.20
N ALA A 88 18.32 0.17 7.20
CA ALA A 88 18.91 1.49 7.01
C ALA A 88 20.31 1.45 6.37
N GLN A 89 21.16 0.47 6.73
CA GLN A 89 22.50 0.28 6.16
C GLN A 89 22.50 -0.32 4.75
N ALA A 90 21.63 -1.29 4.46
CA ALA A 90 21.55 -1.93 3.14
C ALA A 90 21.21 -0.91 2.04
N TRP A 91 20.49 0.14 2.41
CA TRP A 91 20.10 1.22 1.51
C TRP A 91 21.23 2.19 1.18
N THR A 92 22.44 1.96 1.70
CA THR A 92 23.65 2.65 1.23
C THR A 92 24.00 2.23 -0.21
N LYS A 93 23.51 1.06 -0.67
CA LYS A 93 23.63 0.64 -2.07
C LYS A 93 22.47 1.23 -2.88
N GLU A 94 22.76 2.20 -3.74
CA GLU A 94 21.77 2.91 -4.56
C GLU A 94 20.96 1.99 -5.50
N THR A 95 21.48 0.82 -5.83
CA THR A 95 20.90 -0.09 -6.83
C THR A 95 19.96 -1.15 -6.26
N ALA A 96 19.81 -1.26 -4.94
CA ALA A 96 18.94 -2.28 -4.35
C ALA A 96 17.46 -1.95 -4.64
N GLU A 97 16.72 -2.94 -5.12
CA GLU A 97 15.27 -2.86 -5.29
C GLU A 97 14.61 -2.83 -3.90
N VAL A 98 13.84 -1.79 -3.61
CA VAL A 98 13.18 -1.60 -2.30
C VAL A 98 11.74 -1.16 -2.48
N ALA A 99 10.93 -1.36 -1.46
CA ALA A 99 9.62 -0.72 -1.32
C ALA A 99 9.73 0.45 -0.35
N GLY A 100 8.77 1.37 -0.35
CA GLY A 100 8.76 2.45 0.64
C GLY A 100 7.49 3.27 0.61
N THR A 101 7.40 4.19 1.57
CA THR A 101 6.37 5.20 1.67
C THR A 101 7.03 6.57 1.82
N LEU A 102 6.57 7.53 1.03
CA LEU A 102 6.88 8.94 1.24
C LEU A 102 5.64 9.63 1.81
N THR A 103 5.75 10.09 3.05
CA THR A 103 4.71 10.86 3.71
C THR A 103 5.01 12.35 3.60
N LEU A 104 4.10 13.13 3.03
CA LEU A 104 4.21 14.58 2.85
C LEU A 104 3.08 15.29 3.59
N VAL A 105 3.40 16.43 4.20
CA VAL A 105 2.42 17.40 4.70
C VAL A 105 2.64 18.71 3.96
N TYR A 106 1.61 19.26 3.35
CA TYR A 106 1.71 20.50 2.56
C TYR A 106 0.46 21.36 2.61
N ASP A 107 0.64 22.65 2.33
CA ASP A 107 -0.45 23.63 2.23
C ASP A 107 -1.03 23.66 0.81
N HIS A 108 -2.27 23.18 0.64
CA HIS A 108 -2.89 23.06 -0.68
C HIS A 108 -3.40 24.39 -1.26
N HIS A 109 -3.46 25.47 -0.49
CA HIS A 109 -3.78 26.80 -1.01
C HIS A 109 -2.59 27.42 -1.77
N ARG A 110 -1.38 26.86 -1.60
CA ARG A 110 -0.23 27.26 -2.40
C ARG A 110 -0.37 26.68 -3.79
N SER A 111 -0.82 27.53 -4.71
CA SER A 111 -1.33 27.19 -6.05
C SER A 111 -0.43 26.33 -6.94
N GLN A 112 0.83 26.11 -6.60
CA GLN A 112 1.76 25.31 -7.41
C GLN A 112 2.16 23.98 -6.79
N VAL A 113 1.92 23.75 -5.49
CA VAL A 113 2.46 22.56 -4.82
C VAL A 113 1.78 21.29 -5.32
N ARG A 114 0.44 21.31 -5.47
CA ARG A 114 -0.35 20.17 -5.90
C ARG A 114 -0.03 19.77 -7.35
N ASP A 115 0.00 20.75 -8.25
CA ASP A 115 0.22 20.48 -9.66
C ASP A 115 1.66 19.97 -9.87
N ARG A 116 2.63 20.54 -9.14
CA ARG A 116 4.02 20.06 -9.20
C ARG A 116 4.22 18.68 -8.55
N LEU A 117 3.47 18.37 -7.49
CA LEU A 117 3.40 17.04 -6.89
C LEU A 117 2.92 16.02 -7.92
N LEU A 118 1.81 16.31 -8.60
CA LEU A 118 1.25 15.44 -9.64
C LEU A 118 2.23 15.27 -10.80
N GLU A 119 2.83 16.34 -11.31
CA GLU A 119 3.82 16.28 -12.39
C GLU A 119 4.99 15.34 -12.05
N LEU A 120 5.59 15.50 -10.86
CA LEU A 120 6.70 14.64 -10.44
C LEU A 120 6.26 13.19 -10.21
N GLN A 121 5.08 12.95 -9.66
CA GLN A 121 4.54 11.60 -9.52
C GLN A 121 4.29 10.94 -10.89
N HIS A 122 3.84 11.70 -11.88
CA HIS A 122 3.66 11.22 -13.26
C HIS A 122 5.00 10.94 -13.95
N GLU A 123 5.99 11.81 -13.80
CA GLU A 123 7.35 11.60 -14.32
C GLU A 123 7.95 10.31 -13.76
N TYR A 124 7.74 10.04 -12.46
CA TYR A 124 8.25 8.88 -11.75
C TYR A 124 7.22 7.74 -11.64
N HIS A 125 6.19 7.69 -12.50
CA HIS A 125 5.05 6.75 -12.38
C HIS A 125 5.46 5.27 -12.29
N GLN A 126 6.58 4.89 -12.93
CA GLN A 126 7.11 3.53 -12.88
C GLN A 126 7.54 3.08 -11.47
N TRP A 127 7.79 4.04 -10.57
CA TRP A 127 8.18 3.80 -9.18
C TRP A 127 7.10 4.19 -8.17
N VAL A 128 6.04 4.87 -8.60
CA VAL A 128 4.89 5.26 -7.77
C VAL A 128 3.78 4.23 -7.93
N LEU A 129 3.52 3.47 -6.88
CA LEU A 129 2.48 2.43 -6.89
C LEU A 129 1.09 3.02 -6.67
N SER A 130 0.98 3.93 -5.72
CA SER A 130 -0.26 4.63 -5.39
C SER A 130 0.02 5.82 -4.47
N ALA A 131 -0.92 6.75 -4.40
CA ALA A 131 -0.91 7.84 -3.44
C ALA A 131 -2.26 7.90 -2.73
N ILE A 132 -2.23 8.09 -1.41
CA ILE A 132 -3.40 8.34 -0.58
C ILE A 132 -3.29 9.75 -0.05
N HIS A 133 -4.35 10.55 -0.23
CA HIS A 133 -4.42 11.93 0.20
C HIS A 133 -5.54 12.10 1.25
N ALA A 134 -5.26 12.86 2.30
CA ALA A 134 -6.23 13.22 3.33
C ALA A 134 -6.09 14.71 3.71
N HIS A 135 -7.22 15.39 3.89
CA HIS A 135 -7.22 16.74 4.46
C HIS A 135 -7.01 16.65 5.97
N LEU A 136 -5.90 17.22 6.48
CA LEU A 136 -5.62 17.30 7.91
C LEU A 136 -6.32 18.49 8.55
N THR A 137 -6.35 19.62 7.83
CA THR A 137 -7.02 20.85 8.24
C THR A 137 -7.60 21.54 7.01
N LYS A 138 -8.17 22.74 7.19
CA LYS A 138 -8.63 23.57 6.08
C LYS A 138 -7.50 23.90 5.10
N ASP A 139 -6.26 23.99 5.55
CA ASP A 139 -5.14 24.43 4.70
C ASP A 139 -4.14 23.30 4.43
N LEU A 140 -4.03 22.32 5.33
CA LEU A 140 -3.02 21.26 5.26
C LEU A 140 -3.58 19.94 4.74
N CYS A 141 -2.81 19.31 3.87
CA CYS A 141 -3.03 17.97 3.37
C CYS A 141 -1.91 17.04 3.83
N LEU A 142 -2.26 15.79 4.12
CA LEU A 142 -1.36 14.66 4.27
C LEU A 142 -1.43 13.83 3.00
N GLU A 143 -0.28 13.48 2.44
CA GLU A 143 -0.21 12.56 1.31
C GLU A 143 0.81 11.46 1.62
N VAL A 144 0.41 10.21 1.43
CA VAL A 144 1.25 9.03 1.60
C VAL A 144 1.38 8.36 0.24
N ILE A 145 2.59 8.37 -0.30
CA ILE A 145 2.91 7.84 -1.63
C ILE A 145 3.63 6.51 -1.43
N LEU A 146 3.04 5.42 -1.92
CA LEU A 146 3.64 4.10 -1.94
C LEU A 146 4.59 4.00 -3.13
N LEU A 147 5.82 3.57 -2.87
CA LEU A 147 6.91 3.55 -3.83
C LEU A 147 7.53 2.14 -3.93
N ARG A 148 8.01 1.77 -5.12
CA ARG A 148 8.85 0.59 -5.33
C ARG A 148 9.85 0.84 -6.45
N GLY A 149 11.10 0.50 -6.23
CA GLY A 149 12.16 0.62 -7.24
C GLY A 149 13.56 0.70 -6.62
N PRO A 150 14.56 1.11 -7.42
CA PRO A 150 15.92 1.26 -6.93
C PRO A 150 16.02 2.33 -5.84
N ALA A 151 16.68 2.02 -4.74
CA ALA A 151 16.79 2.90 -3.56
C ALA A 151 17.28 4.32 -3.91
N GLY A 152 18.23 4.45 -4.84
CA GLY A 152 18.73 5.75 -5.33
C GLY A 152 17.63 6.57 -6.03
N GLN A 153 16.83 5.94 -6.88
CA GLN A 153 15.73 6.60 -7.60
C GLN A 153 14.62 7.04 -6.65
N LEU A 154 14.27 6.21 -5.67
CA LEU A 154 13.27 6.59 -4.66
C LEU A 154 13.75 7.74 -3.78
N ARG A 155 15.03 7.75 -3.39
CA ARG A 155 15.65 8.87 -2.66
C ARG A 155 15.65 10.16 -3.48
N GLN A 156 15.95 10.07 -4.76
CA GLN A 156 15.93 11.21 -5.68
C GLN A 156 14.52 11.79 -5.79
N LEU A 157 13.51 10.96 -6.06
CA LEU A 157 12.11 11.37 -6.09
C LEU A 157 11.70 12.04 -4.78
N ALA A 158 11.99 11.40 -3.64
CA ALA A 158 11.68 11.95 -2.33
C ALA A 158 12.41 13.27 -2.06
N SER A 159 13.63 13.46 -2.55
CA SER A 159 14.35 14.73 -2.45
C SER A 159 13.66 15.82 -3.26
N GLN A 160 13.28 15.54 -4.52
CA GLN A 160 12.59 16.48 -5.40
C GLN A 160 11.22 16.89 -4.84
N LEU A 161 10.44 15.92 -4.38
CA LEU A 161 9.12 16.16 -3.78
C LEU A 161 9.23 16.97 -2.49
N ARG A 162 10.17 16.65 -1.60
CA ARG A 162 10.41 17.41 -0.36
C ARG A 162 10.90 18.83 -0.61
N GLY A 163 11.63 19.05 -1.70
CA GLY A 163 12.18 20.35 -2.08
C GLY A 163 11.14 21.32 -2.66
N LEU A 164 9.90 20.89 -2.91
CA LEU A 164 8.85 21.76 -3.42
C LEU A 164 8.48 22.85 -2.41
N LYS A 165 8.29 24.08 -2.91
CA LYS A 165 7.78 25.18 -2.08
C LYS A 165 6.37 24.84 -1.61
N GLY A 166 6.14 24.89 -0.29
CA GLY A 166 4.85 24.58 0.33
C GLY A 166 4.79 23.21 1.00
N ILE A 167 5.85 22.39 0.92
CA ILE A 167 6.01 21.22 1.79
C ILE A 167 6.41 21.67 3.19
N HIS A 168 5.66 21.21 4.19
CA HIS A 168 5.92 21.45 5.61
C HIS A 168 6.74 20.32 6.22
N LYS A 169 6.41 19.07 5.87
CA LYS A 169 7.14 17.88 6.31
C LYS A 169 7.20 16.88 5.16
N GLY A 170 8.31 16.17 5.05
CA GLY A 170 8.38 15.00 4.18
C GLY A 170 9.33 13.94 4.72
N GLU A 171 8.83 12.72 4.82
CA GLU A 171 9.51 11.60 5.46
C GLU A 171 9.46 10.39 4.53
N LEU A 172 10.65 9.93 4.10
CA LEU A 172 10.80 8.71 3.31
C LEU A 172 11.15 7.58 4.27
N VAL A 173 10.26 6.61 4.36
CA VAL A 173 10.52 5.31 5.00
C VAL A 173 10.63 4.30 3.87
N MET A 174 11.74 3.59 3.75
CA MET A 174 11.81 2.45 2.83
C MET A 174 11.62 1.15 3.63
N ALA A 175 11.48 0.03 2.95
CA ALA A 175 11.45 -1.29 3.52
C ALA A 175 12.17 -2.21 2.53
N ALA A 176 12.88 -3.21 3.03
CA ALA A 176 13.39 -4.26 2.17
C ALA A 176 12.19 -4.96 1.53
N ALA A 177 12.09 -4.92 0.20
CA ALA A 177 11.25 -5.86 -0.52
C ALA A 177 12.07 -7.16 -0.55
N PRO A 178 11.70 -8.21 0.22
CA PRO A 178 12.32 -9.50 -0.01
C PRO A 178 12.08 -9.85 -1.47
N GLU A 179 13.12 -10.28 -2.19
CA GLU A 179 12.96 -10.70 -3.58
C GLU A 179 11.87 -11.76 -3.64
N THR A 180 10.72 -11.40 -4.21
CA THR A 180 9.65 -12.35 -4.48
C THR A 180 10.06 -13.12 -5.72
N SER A 181 10.94 -14.11 -5.55
CA SER A 181 11.03 -15.22 -6.49
C SER A 181 9.74 -16.03 -6.35
N HIS A 182 8.69 -15.62 -7.07
CA HIS A 182 7.55 -16.50 -7.32
C HIS A 182 7.96 -17.47 -8.44
N PRO A 183 8.01 -18.79 -8.20
CA PRO A 183 8.13 -19.79 -9.26
C PRO A 183 6.86 -19.87 -10.11
#